data_AF-A0A524HW41-F1
#
_entry.id   AF-A0A524HW41-F1
#
_cell.length_a   1.000
_cell.length_b   1.000
_cell.length_c   1.000
_cell.angle_alpha   90.00
_cell.angle_beta   90.00
_cell.angle_gamma   90.00
#
_symmetry.space_group_name_H-M   'P 1'
#
loop_
_entity.id
_entity.type
_entity.pdbx_description
1 polymer ?
#
loop_
_entity_poly.entity_id
_entity_poly.type
_entity_poly.pdbx_seq_one_letter_code
_entity_poly.pdbx_strand_id
1 'polypeptide(L)'
;MLLLNGDAAATFLGFELVRLHAMLNDLPAALLIVAVAFETLHVFTKREGFRYASFWTLMAGAIGAAVAVLSGLQAEELIEHGTAIHELMERHETLAFITLGVFVVLAGWRLLRERKMGTLERRVALILALVGAGVLYTTGKLGGEMVFQHAAGISTDVMEHEIQNRGAGHEHEGAEAGVAPAALPDSTVDAPAAASDTAPDHVDPPGAPPHTH
;
A
#
# COMPACT_ATOMS: atom_id res chain seq x y z
N MET A 1 34.78 -5.08 25.00
CA MET A 1 34.36 -4.79 23.62
C MET A 1 32.91 -5.24 23.50
N LEU A 2 32.00 -4.36 23.95
CA LEU A 2 30.55 -4.58 23.95
C LEU A 2 30.01 -3.92 22.68
N LEU A 3 29.26 -4.66 21.86
CA LEU A 3 28.62 -4.16 20.65
C LEU A 3 27.49 -3.20 21.04
N LEU A 4 27.81 -1.91 21.10
CA LEU A 4 26.87 -0.80 21.03
C LEU A 4 26.87 -0.34 19.57
N ASN A 5 25.96 -0.82 18.73
CA ASN A 5 25.68 -0.23 17.41
C ASN A 5 24.32 -0.76 16.90
N GLY A 6 23.39 0.15 16.66
CA GLY A 6 22.05 -0.11 16.11
C GLY A 6 20.95 0.32 17.08
N ASP A 7 19.87 0.90 16.57
CA ASP A 7 18.65 1.27 17.31
C ASP A 7 18.70 2.59 18.10
N ALA A 8 19.10 3.67 17.42
CA ALA A 8 18.61 5.02 17.76
C ALA A 8 17.65 5.55 16.68
N ALA A 9 16.95 4.66 15.98
CA ALA A 9 15.81 5.09 15.19
C ALA A 9 14.68 5.38 16.19
N ALA A 10 14.19 6.62 16.21
CA ALA A 10 13.28 7.06 17.24
C ALA A 10 11.99 6.23 17.18
N THR A 11 11.78 5.40 18.20
CA THR A 11 10.65 4.49 18.28
C THR A 11 9.48 5.15 19.00
N PHE A 12 8.27 5.10 18.42
CA PHE A 12 7.05 5.54 19.07
C PHE A 12 6.06 4.38 19.19
N LEU A 13 5.61 4.08 20.41
CA LEU A 13 4.74 2.93 20.72
C LEU A 13 5.30 1.56 20.23
N GLY A 14 6.63 1.43 20.13
CA GLY A 14 7.27 0.21 19.64
C GLY A 14 7.38 0.12 18.11
N PHE A 15 6.96 1.16 17.37
CA PHE A 15 7.14 1.24 15.93
C PHE A 15 8.23 2.24 15.55
N GLU A 16 9.02 1.87 14.55
CA GLU A 16 9.90 2.78 13.82
C GLU A 16 9.09 3.90 13.15
N LEU A 17 9.48 5.16 13.34
CA LEU A 17 8.69 6.31 12.89
C LEU A 17 8.38 6.30 11.39
N VAL A 18 9.29 5.82 10.55
CA VAL A 18 9.08 5.68 9.11
C VAL A 18 7.97 4.67 8.80
N ARG A 19 7.96 3.52 9.49
CA ARG A 19 6.91 2.49 9.33
C ARG A 19 5.59 2.97 9.92
N LEU A 20 5.65 3.68 11.04
CA LEU A 20 4.48 4.28 11.67
C LEU A 20 3.82 5.31 10.75
N HIS A 21 4.61 6.18 10.12
CA HIS A 21 4.11 7.15 9.15
C HIS A 21 3.40 6.45 7.98
N ALA A 22 4.02 5.43 7.38
CA ALA A 22 3.39 4.67 6.30
C ALA A 22 2.03 4.08 6.73
N MET A 23 1.96 3.47 7.91
CA MET A 23 0.69 2.95 8.46
C MET A 23 -0.34 4.06 8.70
N LEU A 24 0.08 5.21 9.23
CA LEU A 24 -0.80 6.35 9.50
C LEU A 24 -1.30 7.03 8.23
N ASN A 25 -0.59 6.91 7.10
CA ASN A 25 -0.96 7.50 5.82
C ASN A 25 -2.13 6.77 5.13
N ASP A 26 -2.23 5.45 5.27
CA ASP A 26 -3.22 4.64 4.53
C ASP A 26 -4.67 4.94 4.95
N LEU A 27 -4.92 5.06 6.25
CA LEU A 27 -6.26 5.29 6.80
C LEU A 27 -6.90 6.60 6.31
N PRO A 28 -6.27 7.79 6.45
CA PRO A 28 -6.85 9.03 5.96
C PRO A 28 -6.99 9.04 4.45
N ALA A 29 -6.04 8.47 3.69
CA ALA A 29 -6.16 8.38 2.24
C ALA A 29 -7.44 7.64 1.83
N ALA A 30 -7.68 6.46 2.43
CA ALA A 30 -8.90 5.69 2.19
C ALA A 30 -10.17 6.46 2.58
N LEU A 31 -10.19 7.07 3.77
CA LEU A 31 -11.35 7.83 4.26
C LEU A 31 -11.69 9.02 3.38
N LEU A 32 -10.69 9.76 2.90
CA LEU A 32 -10.90 10.92 2.03
C LEU A 32 -11.47 10.50 0.67
N ILE A 33 -10.95 9.43 0.06
CA ILE A 33 -11.51 8.88 -1.19
C ILE A 33 -12.95 8.41 -0.98
N VAL A 34 -13.24 7.70 0.11
CA VAL A 34 -14.59 7.26 0.46
C VAL A 34 -15.53 8.46 0.71
N ALA A 35 -15.03 9.54 1.30
CA ALA A 35 -15.81 10.76 1.50
C ALA A 35 -16.23 11.39 0.17
N VAL A 36 -15.34 11.42 -0.83
CA VAL A 36 -15.64 11.89 -2.19
C VAL A 36 -16.64 10.95 -2.87
N ALA A 37 -16.49 9.64 -2.72
CA ALA A 37 -17.42 8.66 -3.29
C ALA A 37 -18.84 8.82 -2.71
N PHE A 38 -18.98 8.95 -1.39
CA PHE A 38 -20.27 9.18 -0.75
C PHE A 38 -20.86 10.55 -1.10
N GLU A 39 -20.04 11.60 -1.25
CA GLU A 39 -20.52 12.91 -1.70
C GLU A 39 -21.11 12.82 -3.10
N THR A 40 -20.37 12.16 -4.01
CA THR A 40 -20.81 11.87 -5.38
C THR A 40 -22.15 11.13 -5.37
N LEU A 41 -22.23 10.05 -4.59
CA LEU A 41 -23.44 9.24 -4.50
C LEU A 41 -24.63 10.00 -3.90
N HIS A 42 -24.39 10.88 -2.93
CA HIS A 42 -25.43 11.78 -2.43
C HIS A 42 -25.90 12.76 -3.52
N VAL A 43 -24.99 13.36 -4.29
CA VAL A 43 -25.36 14.30 -5.36
C VAL A 43 -26.26 13.64 -6.41
N PHE A 44 -26.06 12.36 -6.72
CA PHE A 44 -26.90 11.62 -7.68
C PHE A 44 -28.17 11.04 -7.07
N THR A 45 -28.09 10.40 -5.90
CA THR A 45 -29.23 9.68 -5.29
C THR A 45 -30.10 10.54 -4.39
N LYS A 46 -29.60 11.69 -3.95
CA LYS A 46 -30.21 12.59 -2.95
C LYS A 46 -30.52 11.92 -1.62
N ARG A 47 -29.94 10.75 -1.32
CA ARG A 47 -30.14 10.06 -0.03
C ARG A 47 -29.31 10.72 1.06
N GLU A 48 -29.96 11.08 2.17
CA GLU A 48 -29.33 11.73 3.32
C GLU A 48 -28.27 10.84 3.99
N GLY A 49 -28.41 9.51 3.94
CA GLY A 49 -27.42 8.58 4.50
C GLY A 49 -26.01 8.79 3.91
N PHE A 50 -25.91 8.96 2.59
CA PHE A 50 -24.62 9.25 1.93
C PHE A 50 -24.09 10.64 2.27
N ARG A 51 -24.97 11.61 2.55
CA ARG A 51 -24.56 12.93 3.00
C ARG A 51 -23.83 12.87 4.33
N TYR A 52 -24.41 12.16 5.30
CA TYR A 52 -23.82 11.96 6.62
C TYR A 52 -22.56 11.12 6.56
N ALA A 53 -22.57 10.03 5.79
CA ALA A 53 -21.39 9.19 5.60
C ALA A 53 -20.22 9.99 5.01
N SER A 54 -20.47 10.78 3.95
CA SER A 54 -19.48 11.68 3.36
C SER A 54 -18.95 12.72 4.35
N PHE A 55 -19.84 13.32 5.15
CA PHE A 55 -19.44 14.34 6.12
C PHE A 55 -18.48 13.77 7.17
N TRP A 56 -18.86 12.65 7.82
CA TRP A 56 -18.06 12.09 8.90
C TRP A 56 -16.76 11.45 8.43
N THR A 57 -16.77 10.81 7.25
CA THR A 57 -15.54 10.29 6.63
C THR A 57 -14.60 11.42 6.22
N LEU A 58 -15.11 12.55 5.73
CA LEU A 58 -14.29 13.75 5.46
C LEU A 58 -13.66 14.30 6.74
N MET A 59 -14.42 14.42 7.83
CA MET A 59 -13.88 14.93 9.11
C MET A 59 -12.77 14.01 9.63
N ALA A 60 -13.05 12.70 9.69
CA ALA A 60 -12.08 11.71 10.17
C ALA A 60 -10.84 11.65 9.27
N GLY A 61 -11.04 11.66 7.94
CA GLY A 61 -9.95 11.67 6.97
C GLY A 61 -9.08 12.92 7.06
N ALA A 62 -9.67 14.11 7.25
CA ALA A 62 -8.90 15.35 7.39
C ALA A 62 -8.07 15.39 8.69
N ILE A 63 -8.63 14.91 9.81
CA ILE A 63 -7.89 14.79 11.08
C ILE A 63 -6.76 13.76 10.93
N GLY A 64 -7.06 12.59 10.34
CA GLY A 64 -6.07 11.56 10.10
C GLY A 64 -4.95 12.04 9.17
N ALA A 65 -5.28 12.83 8.13
CA ALA A 65 -4.29 13.39 7.22
C ALA A 65 -3.36 14.36 7.95
N ALA A 66 -3.88 15.19 8.87
CA ALA A 66 -3.04 16.05 9.68
C ALA A 66 -2.06 15.25 10.54
N VAL A 67 -2.54 14.16 11.17
CA VAL A 67 -1.69 13.24 11.95
C VAL A 67 -0.63 12.57 11.06
N ALA A 68 -0.98 12.14 9.85
CA ALA A 68 -0.06 11.54 8.90
C ALA A 68 1.02 12.52 8.42
N VAL A 69 0.66 13.77 8.12
CA VAL A 69 1.65 14.80 7.76
C VAL A 69 2.59 15.07 8.93
N LEU A 70 2.07 15.21 10.15
CA LEU A 70 2.92 15.44 11.34
C LEU A 70 3.88 14.28 11.60
N SER A 71 3.46 13.03 11.41
CA SER A 71 4.36 11.88 11.53
C SER A 71 5.36 11.79 10.39
N GLY A 72 4.99 12.23 9.19
CA GLY A 72 5.87 12.27 8.01
C GLY A 72 7.03 13.23 8.19
N LEU A 73 6.77 14.43 8.70
CA LEU A 73 7.81 15.41 9.03
C LEU A 73 8.83 14.87 10.04
N GLN A 74 8.37 14.10 11.04
CA GLN A 74 9.25 13.44 12.01
C GLN A 74 10.03 12.29 11.38
N ALA A 75 9.42 11.54 10.46
CA ALA A 75 10.07 10.43 9.78
C ALA A 75 11.15 10.90 8.81
N GLU A 76 10.96 12.03 8.14
CA GLU A 76 11.91 12.60 7.19
C GLU A 76 13.27 12.94 7.83
N GLU A 77 13.26 13.46 9.06
CA GLU A 77 14.47 13.81 9.82
C GLU A 77 15.36 12.60 10.15
N LEU A 78 14.85 11.37 10.01
CA LEU A 78 15.48 10.14 10.49
C LEU A 78 15.97 9.21 9.37
N ILE A 79 15.55 9.45 8.13
CA ILE A 79 15.98 8.61 7.01
C ILE A 79 17.43 8.99 6.66
N GLU A 80 18.24 8.00 6.25
CA GLU A 80 19.47 8.26 5.50
C GLU A 80 19.14 8.11 4.01
N HIS A 81 19.22 9.21 3.26
CA HIS A 81 18.75 9.29 1.89
C HIS A 81 19.80 9.93 0.98
N GLY A 82 20.03 9.30 -0.17
CA GLY A 82 20.84 9.87 -1.24
C GLY A 82 20.12 11.01 -1.98
N THR A 83 20.86 11.80 -2.76
CA THR A 83 20.30 12.99 -3.46
C THR A 83 19.12 12.67 -4.39
N ALA A 84 19.08 11.47 -4.98
CA ALA A 84 18.05 11.07 -5.93
C ALA A 84 16.66 10.88 -5.28
N ILE A 85 16.60 10.34 -4.06
CA ILE A 85 15.31 10.12 -3.36
C ILE A 85 14.83 11.40 -2.66
N HIS A 86 15.75 12.31 -2.32
CA HIS A 86 15.42 13.56 -1.65
C HIS A 86 14.45 14.43 -2.47
N GLU A 87 14.68 14.59 -3.78
CA GLU A 87 13.77 15.36 -4.64
C GLU A 87 12.39 14.70 -4.77
N LEU A 88 12.34 13.36 -4.74
CA LEU A 88 11.08 12.62 -4.76
C LEU A 88 10.31 12.80 -3.46
N MET A 89 11.01 12.80 -2.32
CA MET A 89 10.45 13.07 -0.98
C MET A 89 9.89 14.48 -0.88
N GLU A 90 10.63 15.51 -1.29
CA GLU A 90 10.17 16.91 -1.24
C GLU A 90 8.89 17.12 -2.07
N ARG A 91 8.80 16.46 -3.24
CA ARG A 91 7.59 16.48 -4.07
C ARG A 91 6.42 15.77 -3.39
N HIS A 92 6.67 14.60 -2.78
CA HIS A 92 5.64 13.88 -2.04
C HIS A 92 5.12 14.71 -0.86
N GLU A 93 6.01 15.30 -0.07
CA GLU A 93 5.70 16.19 1.06
C GLU A 93 4.86 17.39 0.60
N THR A 94 5.29 18.06 -0.46
CA THR A 94 4.55 19.20 -1.04
C THR A 94 3.13 18.81 -1.43
N LEU A 95 2.95 17.67 -2.13
CA LEU A 95 1.61 17.20 -2.50
C LEU A 95 0.80 16.74 -1.27
N ALA A 96 1.45 16.21 -0.24
CA ALA A 96 0.79 15.85 1.02
C ALA A 96 0.24 17.09 1.74
N PHE A 97 1.01 18.19 1.80
CA PHE A 97 0.54 19.47 2.33
C PHE A 97 -0.60 20.08 1.50
N ILE A 98 -0.51 20.03 0.17
CA ILE A 98 -1.60 20.49 -0.71
C ILE A 98 -2.86 19.65 -0.47
N THR A 99 -2.72 18.32 -0.40
CA THR A 99 -3.83 17.41 -0.10
C THR A 99 -4.47 17.75 1.25
N LEU A 100 -3.66 17.89 2.30
CA LEU A 100 -4.13 18.29 3.63
C LEU A 100 -4.89 19.62 3.57
N GLY A 101 -4.30 20.63 2.93
CA GLY A 101 -4.90 21.96 2.78
C GLY A 101 -6.26 21.92 2.10
N VAL A 102 -6.38 21.22 0.96
CA VAL A 102 -7.64 21.08 0.22
C VAL A 102 -8.71 20.43 1.10
N PHE A 103 -8.39 19.30 1.74
CA PHE A 103 -9.38 18.57 2.53
C PHE A 103 -9.71 19.24 3.87
N VAL A 104 -8.78 19.97 4.49
CA VAL A 104 -9.06 20.79 5.68
C VAL A 104 -9.95 21.97 5.32
N VAL A 105 -9.71 22.66 4.20
CA VAL A 105 -10.57 23.75 3.73
C VAL A 105 -11.98 23.22 3.43
N LEU A 106 -12.09 22.07 2.75
CA LEU A 106 -13.38 21.41 2.51
C LEU A 106 -14.07 20.99 3.82
N ALA A 107 -13.31 20.43 4.75
CA ALA A 107 -13.83 20.00 6.04
C ALA A 107 -14.38 21.19 6.84
N GLY A 108 -13.60 22.27 6.94
CA GLY A 108 -14.01 23.52 7.60
C GLY A 108 -15.22 24.17 6.92
N TRP A 109 -15.23 24.21 5.57
CA TRP A 109 -16.37 24.72 4.82
C TRP A 109 -17.64 23.92 5.13
N ARG A 110 -17.59 22.59 5.01
CA ARG A 110 -18.74 21.74 5.35
C ARG A 110 -19.12 21.88 6.81
N LEU A 111 -18.19 21.88 7.75
CA LEU A 111 -18.49 22.04 9.17
C LEU A 111 -19.32 23.30 9.46
N LEU A 112 -19.00 24.42 8.81
CA LEU A 112 -19.69 25.70 8.99
C LEU A 112 -21.01 25.78 8.21
N ARG A 113 -21.09 25.17 7.03
CA ARG A 113 -22.19 25.40 6.09
C ARG A 113 -23.07 24.20 5.78
N GLU A 114 -22.75 22.99 6.24
CA GLU A 114 -23.41 21.72 5.85
C GLU A 114 -24.95 21.80 5.84
N ARG A 115 -25.55 22.39 6.88
CA ARG A 115 -27.02 22.51 7.02
C ARG A 115 -27.67 23.56 6.12
N LYS A 116 -26.88 24.48 5.57
CA LYS A 116 -27.32 25.63 4.76
C LYS A 116 -26.80 25.56 3.31
N MET A 117 -26.08 24.49 2.94
CA MET A 117 -25.49 24.36 1.61
C MET A 117 -26.56 24.22 0.54
N GLY A 118 -26.56 25.13 -0.42
CA GLY A 118 -27.37 25.01 -1.63
C GLY A 118 -26.79 24.00 -2.62
N THR A 119 -27.53 23.69 -3.69
CA THR A 119 -27.09 22.74 -4.72
C THR A 119 -25.81 23.18 -5.44
N LEU A 120 -25.69 24.47 -5.78
CA LEU A 120 -24.49 25.00 -6.43
C LEU A 120 -23.26 24.86 -5.52
N GLU A 121 -23.41 25.25 -4.25
CA GLU A 121 -22.36 25.17 -3.24
C GLU A 121 -21.85 23.74 -3.06
N ARG A 122 -22.78 22.78 -2.99
CA ARG A 122 -22.45 21.35 -2.89
C ARG A 122 -21.74 20.81 -4.14
N ARG A 123 -22.13 21.26 -5.33
CA ARG A 123 -21.41 20.91 -6.58
C ARG A 123 -19.99 21.47 -6.60
N VAL A 124 -19.80 22.71 -6.16
CA VAL A 124 -18.47 23.32 -6.06
C VAL A 124 -17.60 22.55 -5.06
N ALA A 125 -18.15 22.20 -3.89
CA ALA A 125 -17.45 21.37 -2.90
C ALA A 125 -17.08 19.99 -3.46
N LEU A 126 -17.97 19.34 -4.23
CA LEU A 126 -17.67 18.07 -4.89
C LEU A 126 -16.56 18.19 -5.94
N ILE A 127 -16.57 19.24 -6.78
CA ILE A 127 -15.51 19.46 -7.78
C ILE A 127 -14.16 19.64 -7.07
N LEU A 128 -14.11 20.46 -6.02
CA LEU A 128 -12.90 20.65 -5.23
C LEU A 128 -12.45 19.35 -4.57
N ALA A 129 -13.38 18.52 -4.08
CA ALA A 129 -13.07 17.22 -3.50
C ALA A 129 -12.50 16.23 -4.53
N LEU A 130 -13.02 16.24 -5.77
CA LEU A 130 -12.50 15.42 -6.87
C LEU A 130 -11.09 15.86 -7.29
N VAL A 131 -10.83 17.17 -7.35
CA VAL A 131 -9.48 17.70 -7.58
C VAL A 131 -8.54 17.28 -6.45
N GLY A 132 -8.98 17.43 -5.19
CA GLY A 132 -8.23 16.99 -4.02
C GLY A 132 -7.92 15.48 -4.04
N ALA A 133 -8.89 14.65 -4.47
CA ALA A 133 -8.68 13.22 -4.65
C ALA A 133 -7.64 12.91 -5.76
N GLY A 134 -7.61 13.71 -6.83
CA GLY A 134 -6.56 13.62 -7.86
C GLY A 134 -5.17 13.93 -7.31
N VAL A 135 -5.04 14.98 -6.49
CA VAL A 135 -3.77 15.31 -5.82
C VAL A 135 -3.38 14.18 -4.85
N LEU A 136 -4.30 13.71 -4.02
CA LEU A 136 -4.08 12.59 -3.09
C LEU A 136 -3.61 11.32 -3.82
N TYR A 137 -4.20 11.01 -4.97
CA TYR A 137 -3.76 9.88 -5.80
C TYR A 137 -2.30 10.06 -6.25
N THR A 138 -1.93 11.26 -6.72
CA THR A 138 -0.54 11.54 -7.10
C THR A 138 0.42 11.49 -5.90
N THR A 139 0.01 11.97 -4.72
CA THR A 139 0.78 11.83 -3.48
C THR A 139 1.05 10.36 -3.16
N GLY A 140 0.00 9.52 -3.20
CA GLY A 140 0.11 8.08 -2.96
C GLY A 140 1.00 7.38 -3.99
N LYS A 141 0.93 7.77 -5.27
CA LYS A 141 1.82 7.25 -6.32
C LYS A 141 3.29 7.52 -5.99
N LEU A 142 3.64 8.76 -5.63
CA LEU A 142 5.02 9.09 -5.24
C LEU A 142 5.43 8.35 -3.96
N GLY A 143 4.52 8.22 -2.98
CA GLY A 143 4.74 7.42 -1.77
C GLY A 143 5.11 5.97 -2.08
N GLY A 144 4.35 5.32 -2.97
CA GLY A 144 4.64 3.97 -3.43
C GLY A 144 5.97 3.87 -4.20
N GLU A 145 6.31 4.86 -5.03
CA GLU A 145 7.58 4.91 -5.76
C GLU A 145 8.80 4.98 -4.81
N MET A 146 8.70 5.78 -3.74
CA MET A 146 9.75 5.85 -2.71
C MET A 146 9.96 4.50 -2.05
N VAL A 147 8.90 3.82 -1.63
CA VAL A 147 9.01 2.54 -0.91
C VAL A 147 9.42 1.39 -1.83
N PHE A 148 8.76 1.24 -2.98
CA PHE A 148 8.92 0.04 -3.82
C PHE A 148 10.06 0.13 -4.84
N GLN A 149 10.45 1.32 -5.27
CA GLN A 149 11.54 1.48 -6.24
C GLN A 149 12.84 1.96 -5.60
N HIS A 150 12.74 2.71 -4.50
CA HIS A 150 13.91 3.32 -3.84
C HIS A 150 14.15 2.78 -2.42
N ALA A 151 13.35 1.80 -1.96
CA ALA A 151 13.49 1.18 -0.65
C ALA A 151 13.49 2.18 0.52
N ALA A 152 12.76 3.30 0.39
CA ALA A 152 12.64 4.30 1.44
C ALA A 152 12.19 3.65 2.76
N GLY A 153 12.97 3.82 3.83
CA GLY A 153 12.67 3.24 5.14
C GLY A 153 13.07 1.78 5.32
N ILE A 154 13.80 1.18 4.37
CA ILE A 154 14.44 -0.13 4.51
C ILE A 154 15.94 0.10 4.66
N SER A 155 16.53 -0.46 5.72
CA SER A 155 17.95 -0.31 5.98
C SER A 155 18.80 -1.18 5.04
N THR A 156 20.04 -0.74 4.79
CA THR A 156 20.97 -1.42 3.88
C THR A 156 21.28 -2.85 4.31
N ASP A 157 21.42 -3.08 5.62
CA ASP A 157 21.65 -4.42 6.19
C ASP A 157 20.51 -5.39 5.88
N VAL A 158 19.26 -4.94 6.00
CA VAL A 158 18.08 -5.73 5.64
C VAL A 158 18.09 -6.05 4.14
N MET A 159 18.40 -5.08 3.30
CA MET A 159 18.49 -5.30 1.85
C MET A 159 19.59 -6.31 1.49
N GLU A 160 20.79 -6.18 2.05
CA GLU A 160 21.90 -7.09 1.82
C GLU A 160 21.58 -8.53 2.28
N HIS A 161 20.97 -8.67 3.46
CA HIS A 161 20.53 -9.96 3.98
C HIS A 161 19.48 -10.63 3.06
N GLU A 162 18.50 -9.87 2.59
CA GLU A 162 17.48 -10.38 1.67
C GLU A 162 18.05 -10.75 0.29
N ILE A 163 19.03 -10.00 -0.23
CA ILE A 163 19.73 -10.36 -1.47
C ILE A 163 20.45 -11.69 -1.30
N GLN A 164 21.16 -11.89 -0.19
CA GLN A 164 21.85 -13.14 0.12
C GLN A 164 20.87 -14.31 0.26
N ASN A 165 19.78 -14.12 1.00
CA ASN A 165 18.75 -15.14 1.22
C ASN A 165 18.08 -15.57 -0.10
N ARG A 166 17.74 -14.62 -0.97
CA ARG A 166 17.18 -14.91 -2.30
C ARG A 166 18.17 -15.61 -3.22
N GLY A 167 19.46 -15.25 -3.13
CA GLY A 167 20.52 -15.87 -3.91
C GLY A 167 20.82 -17.32 -3.51
N ALA A 168 20.54 -17.70 -2.26
CA ALA A 168 20.76 -19.06 -1.76
C ALA A 168 19.78 -20.10 -2.34
N GLY A 169 18.66 -19.67 -2.92
CA GLY A 169 17.61 -20.56 -3.43
C GLY A 169 16.88 -21.31 -2.30
N HIS A 170 15.72 -21.89 -2.62
CA HIS A 170 15.03 -22.79 -1.69
C HIS A 170 15.50 -24.22 -1.97
N GLU A 171 16.36 -24.78 -1.12
CA GLU A 171 16.66 -26.20 -1.15
C GLU A 171 15.40 -26.98 -0.73
N HIS A 172 14.77 -27.65 -1.70
CA HIS A 172 13.84 -28.72 -1.38
C HIS A 172 14.67 -29.91 -0.89
N GLU A 173 14.82 -30.07 0.42
CA GLU A 173 15.29 -31.34 0.99
C GLU A 173 14.32 -32.43 0.52
N GLY A 174 14.81 -33.25 -0.41
CA GLY A 174 14.09 -34.41 -0.92
C GLY A 174 13.81 -35.38 0.21
N ALA A 175 12.57 -35.39 0.68
CA ALA A 175 12.02 -36.51 1.42
C ALA A 175 11.71 -37.66 0.45
N GLU A 176 12.75 -38.23 -0.15
CA GLU A 176 12.71 -39.55 -0.80
C GLU A 176 13.62 -40.50 0.00
N ALA A 177 13.31 -40.63 1.29
CA ALA A 177 13.86 -41.69 2.12
C ALA A 177 12.99 -42.95 1.97
N GLY A 178 13.27 -43.72 0.91
CA GLY A 178 13.12 -45.17 0.90
C GLY A 178 11.71 -45.75 1.02
N VAL A 179 11.00 -45.83 -0.11
CA VAL A 179 10.08 -46.95 -0.34
C VAL A 179 10.62 -47.75 -1.53
N ALA A 180 11.30 -48.85 -1.23
CA ALA A 180 11.67 -49.86 -2.21
C ALA A 180 10.40 -50.33 -2.95
N PRO A 181 10.46 -50.60 -4.26
CA PRO A 181 9.30 -51.09 -5.00
C PRO A 181 8.95 -52.49 -4.47
N ALA A 182 7.90 -52.57 -3.65
CA ALA A 182 7.30 -53.84 -3.30
C ALA A 182 6.74 -54.44 -4.59
N ALA A 183 7.35 -55.54 -5.04
CA ALA A 183 6.87 -56.33 -6.17
C ALA A 183 5.41 -56.72 -5.95
N LEU A 184 4.53 -56.24 -6.82
CA LEU A 184 3.15 -56.69 -6.89
C LEU A 184 3.11 -58.07 -7.58
N PRO A 185 2.42 -59.08 -7.00
CA PRO A 185 2.22 -60.35 -7.66
C PRO A 185 1.30 -60.20 -8.88
N ASP A 186 1.69 -60.91 -9.93
CA ASP A 186 1.04 -61.09 -11.22
C ASP A 186 -0.47 -61.39 -11.08
N SER A 187 -1.30 -60.54 -11.69
CA SER A 187 -2.70 -60.85 -11.98
C SER A 187 -3.10 -60.24 -13.31
N THR A 188 -3.00 -61.08 -14.33
CA THR A 188 -3.51 -60.93 -15.70
C THR A 188 -4.97 -60.47 -15.76
N VAL A 189 -5.28 -59.33 -16.38
CA VAL A 189 -6.46 -59.14 -17.26
C VAL A 189 -6.24 -57.96 -18.25
N ASP A 190 -6.23 -58.29 -19.54
CA ASP A 190 -6.42 -57.52 -20.78
C ASP A 190 -6.21 -55.98 -20.85
N ALA A 191 -5.31 -55.58 -21.75
CA ALA A 191 -5.25 -54.25 -22.36
C ALA A 191 -6.26 -54.10 -23.52
N PRO A 192 -6.68 -52.86 -23.82
CA PRO A 192 -6.29 -52.36 -25.15
C PRO A 192 -5.77 -50.91 -25.17
N ALA A 193 -4.65 -50.76 -25.90
CA ALA A 193 -4.25 -49.69 -26.81
C ALA A 193 -4.23 -48.20 -26.35
N ALA A 194 -3.00 -47.73 -26.11
CA ALA A 194 -2.33 -46.54 -26.67
C ALA A 194 -2.84 -45.11 -26.38
N ALA A 195 -2.02 -44.32 -25.65
CA ALA A 195 -1.63 -42.94 -26.01
C ALA A 195 -0.50 -42.38 -25.11
N SER A 196 0.60 -41.97 -25.76
CA SER A 196 1.58 -40.89 -25.44
C SER A 196 1.98 -40.56 -24.00
N ASP A 197 3.30 -40.61 -23.76
CA ASP A 197 4.04 -39.87 -22.73
C ASP A 197 3.54 -38.42 -22.59
N THR A 198 3.08 -38.04 -21.39
CA THR A 198 2.94 -36.66 -20.98
C THR A 198 3.63 -36.47 -19.64
N ALA A 199 4.69 -35.67 -19.64
CA ALA A 199 5.35 -35.14 -18.44
C ALA A 199 4.33 -34.36 -17.58
N PRO A 200 4.50 -34.28 -16.25
CA PRO A 200 3.57 -33.55 -15.39
C PRO A 200 3.62 -32.05 -15.72
N ASP A 201 2.44 -31.46 -15.94
CA ASP A 201 2.27 -30.01 -16.09
C ASP A 201 2.84 -29.30 -14.85
N HIS A 202 3.86 -28.46 -15.04
CA HIS A 202 4.27 -27.50 -14.03
C HIS A 202 3.58 -26.18 -14.33
N VAL A 203 3.05 -25.57 -13.27
CA VAL A 203 2.40 -24.26 -13.36
C VAL A 203 3.45 -23.21 -13.02
N ASP A 204 3.73 -22.32 -13.96
CA ASP A 204 4.64 -21.20 -13.73
C ASP A 204 4.12 -20.25 -12.64
N PRO A 205 5.00 -19.70 -11.79
CA PRO A 205 4.61 -18.70 -10.81
C PRO A 205 4.12 -17.41 -11.50
N PRO A 206 3.18 -16.66 -10.88
CA PRO A 206 2.61 -15.46 -11.48
C PRO A 206 3.70 -14.42 -11.83
N GLY A 207 3.84 -14.09 -13.11
CA GLY A 207 4.80 -13.09 -13.60
C GLY A 207 6.06 -13.64 -14.27
N ALA A 208 6.20 -14.95 -14.43
CA ALA A 208 7.27 -15.53 -15.22
C ALA A 208 7.15 -15.13 -16.72
N PRO A 209 8.23 -14.69 -17.38
CA PRO A 209 8.22 -14.49 -18.82
C PRO A 209 8.03 -15.83 -19.55
N PRO A 210 7.35 -15.85 -20.71
CA PRO A 210 7.10 -17.07 -21.44
C PRO A 210 8.42 -17.71 -21.87
N HIS A 211 8.60 -18.98 -21.51
CA HIS A 211 9.70 -19.80 -21.98
C HIS A 211 9.16 -21.06 -22.66
N THR A 212 9.97 -21.68 -23.50
CA THR A 212 9.64 -22.93 -24.20
C THR A 212 10.28 -24.08 -23.44
N HIS A 213 9.53 -25.15 -23.23
CA HIS A 213 10.03 -26.41 -22.66
C HIS A 213 10.78 -27.24 -23.69
#